data_AF-A0AAD9D5T0-F1
#
_entry.id   AF-A0AAD9D5T0-F1
#
_cell.length_a   1.000
_cell.length_b   1.000
_cell.length_c   1.000
_cell.angle_alpha   90.00
_cell.angle_beta   90.00
_cell.angle_gamma   90.00
#
_symmetry.space_group_name_H-M   'P 1'
#
loop_
_entity.id
_entity.type
_entity.pdbx_description
1 polymer ?
#
loop_
_entity_poly.entity_id
_entity_poly.type
_entity_poly.pdbx_seq_one_letter_code
_entity_poly.pdbx_strand_id
1 'polypeptide(L)'
;MKKAQDIHDTIMRQCYSNHKGYEISTEGDSFNIAFQHPIDALAFALQAQTKLYKADWPQEILNHPYGKEDPYLKFKGLRVRFGINHGPTTNQIHRVTGRMIYAGEGVKISKEIEKLCHGGQILCTIETWKAVGGLAERYLGRPQVMDCGEHVLFDANRTRYSRRIMQVVPNELAFDFFEARGQAEDGKVKDAALVKGRLFPPLPSKKQLTTCFLNAPYTNGRVVICFVHTVGLGDVDGSEDRSHNLLKLSNNLRKQLLRSDPPGYECQEDNGCWMLAFSSVDKATTFGLKLIASIREGGAKEHLLGDVDCDKMYKIGIVSGPFTSMGPHKTSGLADYFGPIVNRAARVASSCEPGQLCVGIPLVSGAKTKIAPPNFGPSVQVRLLGIKQLKGLSVDIAVYRCSKCV
;
A
#
# COMPACT_ATOMS: atom_id res chain seq x y z
N MET A 1 -12.66 -22.96 29.42
CA MET A 1 -12.15 -23.35 28.08
C MET A 1 -13.25 -23.87 27.15
N LYS A 2 -13.95 -24.98 27.43
CA LYS A 2 -15.00 -25.55 26.54
C LYS A 2 -16.03 -24.52 26.04
N LYS A 3 -16.63 -23.74 26.94
CA LYS A 3 -17.60 -22.69 26.60
C LYS A 3 -17.06 -21.66 25.59
N ALA A 4 -15.78 -21.30 25.69
CA ALA A 4 -15.15 -20.35 24.75
C ALA A 4 -14.97 -21.00 23.36
N GLN A 5 -14.58 -22.28 23.32
CA GLN A 5 -14.52 -23.03 22.07
C GLN A 5 -15.90 -23.13 21.41
N ASP A 6 -16.95 -23.42 22.20
CA ASP A 6 -18.31 -23.54 21.68
C ASP A 6 -18.81 -22.21 21.07
N ILE A 7 -18.51 -21.07 21.70
CA ILE A 7 -18.81 -19.73 21.17
C ILE A 7 -18.07 -19.49 19.85
N HIS A 8 -16.75 -19.74 19.85
CA HIS A 8 -15.91 -19.60 18.65
C HIS A 8 -16.46 -20.43 17.49
N ASP A 9 -16.63 -21.72 17.71
CA ASP A 9 -17.09 -22.69 16.73
C ASP A 9 -18.48 -22.35 16.19
N THR A 10 -19.41 -21.95 17.06
CA THR A 10 -20.76 -21.54 16.68
C THR A 10 -20.72 -20.32 15.75
N ILE A 11 -19.92 -19.30 16.10
CA ILE A 11 -19.76 -18.10 15.28
C ILE A 11 -19.16 -18.47 13.93
N MET A 12 -18.08 -19.26 13.91
CA MET A 12 -17.40 -19.65 12.68
C MET A 12 -18.32 -20.45 11.75
N ARG A 13 -19.01 -21.48 12.27
CA ARG A 13 -19.94 -22.32 11.52
C ARG A 13 -21.14 -21.56 10.98
N GLN A 14 -21.72 -20.67 11.78
CA GLN A 14 -22.80 -19.79 11.31
C GLN A 14 -22.31 -18.85 10.20
N CYS A 15 -21.15 -18.22 10.37
CA CYS A 15 -20.65 -17.24 9.41
C CYS A 15 -20.29 -17.88 8.07
N TYR A 16 -19.58 -19.01 8.04
CA TYR A 16 -19.25 -19.63 6.74
C TYR A 16 -20.51 -20.16 6.06
N SER A 17 -21.49 -20.69 6.81
CA SER A 17 -22.75 -21.20 6.22
C SER A 17 -23.55 -20.07 5.56
N ASN A 18 -23.63 -18.89 6.19
CA ASN A 18 -24.28 -17.71 5.64
C ASN A 18 -23.64 -17.21 4.34
N HIS A 19 -22.36 -17.55 4.11
CA HIS A 19 -21.60 -17.17 2.92
C HIS A 19 -21.27 -18.36 2.04
N LYS A 20 -22.08 -19.44 2.10
CA LYS A 20 -21.95 -20.62 1.23
C LYS A 20 -20.56 -21.29 1.29
N GLY A 21 -19.89 -21.18 2.42
CA GLY A 21 -18.62 -21.84 2.69
C GLY A 21 -18.82 -23.33 2.98
N TYR A 22 -17.89 -24.14 2.48
CA TYR A 22 -17.84 -25.58 2.70
C TYR A 22 -16.70 -25.94 3.64
N GLU A 23 -17.00 -26.46 4.83
CA GLU A 23 -15.99 -26.93 5.79
C GLU A 23 -15.34 -28.24 5.29
N ILE A 24 -14.07 -28.15 4.90
CA ILE A 24 -13.28 -29.30 4.44
C ILE A 24 -12.89 -30.16 5.64
N SER A 25 -12.21 -29.53 6.60
CA SER A 25 -11.72 -30.16 7.82
C SER A 25 -11.60 -29.14 8.95
N THR A 26 -11.62 -29.65 10.18
CA THR A 26 -11.25 -28.93 11.39
C THR A 26 -10.03 -29.62 11.99
N GLU A 27 -8.95 -28.87 12.21
CA GLU A 27 -7.70 -29.35 12.80
C GLU A 27 -7.51 -28.63 14.14
N GLY A 28 -7.97 -29.23 15.25
CA GLY A 28 -7.97 -28.58 16.55
C GLY A 28 -8.97 -27.41 16.60
N ASP A 29 -8.45 -26.19 16.75
CA ASP A 29 -9.20 -24.93 16.76
C ASP A 29 -9.23 -24.22 15.40
N SER A 30 -8.60 -24.81 14.38
CA SER A 30 -8.43 -24.24 13.05
C SER A 30 -9.40 -24.84 12.04
N PHE A 31 -10.02 -23.99 11.21
CA PHE A 31 -10.97 -24.38 10.18
C PHE A 31 -10.37 -24.24 8.77
N ASN A 32 -10.45 -25.30 7.97
CA ASN A 32 -10.17 -25.25 6.54
C ASN A 32 -11.50 -25.18 5.77
N ILE A 33 -11.76 -24.04 5.11
CA ILE A 33 -13.05 -23.77 4.47
C ILE A 33 -12.82 -23.40 3.00
N ALA A 34 -13.57 -24.04 2.09
CA ALA A 34 -13.59 -23.68 0.67
C ALA A 34 -14.78 -22.78 0.35
N PHE A 35 -14.57 -21.85 -0.57
CA PHE A 35 -15.60 -20.97 -1.12
C PHE A 35 -15.50 -20.99 -2.65
N GLN A 36 -16.65 -20.90 -3.32
CA GLN A 36 -16.68 -20.81 -4.78
C GLN A 36 -16.16 -19.45 -5.28
N HIS A 37 -16.39 -18.37 -4.52
CA HIS A 37 -15.98 -17.02 -4.89
C HIS A 37 -15.17 -16.34 -3.78
N PRO A 38 -14.13 -15.55 -4.12
CA PRO A 38 -13.31 -14.85 -3.12
C PRO A 38 -14.09 -13.82 -2.32
N ILE A 39 -15.14 -13.23 -2.89
CA ILE A 39 -16.01 -12.27 -2.19
C ILE A 39 -16.69 -12.90 -0.98
N ASP A 40 -17.16 -14.15 -1.11
CA ASP A 40 -17.83 -14.87 -0.04
C ASP A 40 -16.87 -15.19 1.10
N ALA A 41 -15.63 -15.59 0.78
CA ALA A 41 -14.59 -15.85 1.77
C ALA A 41 -14.21 -14.60 2.57
N LEU A 42 -14.08 -13.44 1.89
CA LEU A 42 -13.78 -12.17 2.54
C LEU A 42 -14.96 -11.67 3.37
N ALA A 43 -16.20 -11.77 2.87
CA ALA A 43 -17.40 -11.41 3.60
C ALA A 43 -17.57 -12.26 4.88
N PHE A 44 -17.32 -13.57 4.77
CA PHE A 44 -17.24 -14.48 5.90
C PHE A 44 -16.23 -14.01 6.95
N ALA A 45 -14.98 -13.75 6.56
CA ALA A 45 -13.93 -13.36 7.49
C ALA A 45 -14.23 -12.03 8.18
N LEU A 46 -14.75 -11.06 7.44
CA LEU A 46 -15.16 -9.75 7.97
C LEU A 46 -16.32 -9.88 8.97
N GLN A 47 -17.35 -10.65 8.64
CA GLN A 47 -18.47 -10.91 9.54
C GLN A 47 -18.01 -11.68 10.79
N ALA A 48 -17.16 -12.69 10.63
CA ALA A 48 -16.64 -13.48 11.74
C ALA A 48 -15.82 -12.61 12.70
N GLN A 49 -14.89 -11.79 12.19
CA GLN A 49 -14.11 -10.86 13.04
C GLN A 49 -14.98 -9.89 13.85
N THR A 50 -16.04 -9.39 13.21
CA THR A 50 -17.04 -8.51 13.83
C THR A 50 -17.82 -9.22 14.94
N LYS A 51 -18.32 -10.43 14.67
CA LYS A 51 -19.08 -11.22 15.66
C LYS A 51 -18.20 -11.69 16.81
N LEU A 52 -16.97 -12.13 16.54
CA LEU A 52 -16.01 -12.54 17.57
C LEU A 52 -15.69 -11.38 18.51
N TYR A 53 -15.53 -10.15 18.00
CA TYR A 53 -15.31 -8.96 18.84
C TYR A 53 -16.51 -8.65 19.74
N LYS A 54 -17.73 -8.85 19.24
CA LYS A 54 -18.99 -8.58 19.97
C LYS A 54 -19.45 -9.72 20.88
N ALA A 55 -18.80 -10.88 20.84
CA ALA A 55 -19.23 -12.05 21.57
C ALA A 55 -19.08 -11.89 23.09
N ASP A 56 -19.96 -12.56 23.83
CA ASP A 56 -19.96 -12.62 25.30
C ASP A 56 -18.99 -13.70 25.79
N TRP A 57 -17.70 -13.37 25.69
CA TRP A 57 -16.63 -14.27 26.12
C TRP A 57 -16.69 -14.55 27.63
N PRO A 58 -16.43 -15.80 28.06
CA PRO A 58 -16.33 -16.13 29.48
C PRO A 58 -15.27 -15.28 30.20
N GLN A 59 -15.48 -14.98 31.48
CA GLN A 59 -14.61 -14.09 32.24
C GLN A 59 -13.17 -14.61 32.33
N GLU A 60 -12.97 -15.93 32.28
CA GLU A 60 -11.63 -16.53 32.27
C GLU A 60 -10.84 -16.13 31.01
N ILE A 61 -11.51 -15.97 29.87
CA ILE A 61 -10.88 -15.47 28.63
C ILE A 61 -10.58 -13.99 28.74
N LEU A 62 -11.51 -13.21 29.29
CA LEU A 62 -11.33 -11.75 29.46
C LEU A 62 -10.25 -11.41 30.50
N ASN A 63 -9.98 -12.30 31.45
CA ASN A 63 -8.89 -12.14 32.40
C ASN A 63 -7.53 -12.58 31.83
N HIS A 64 -7.51 -13.32 30.71
CA HIS A 64 -6.27 -13.77 30.09
C HIS A 64 -5.58 -12.63 29.32
N PRO A 65 -4.24 -12.46 29.40
CA PRO A 65 -3.53 -11.34 28.77
C PRO A 65 -3.80 -11.18 27.27
N TYR A 66 -4.02 -12.29 26.56
CA TYR A 66 -4.31 -12.31 25.11
C TYR A 66 -5.81 -12.26 24.78
N GLY A 67 -6.69 -12.50 25.76
CA GLY A 67 -8.14 -12.51 25.60
C GLY A 67 -8.85 -11.30 26.22
N LYS A 68 -8.13 -10.48 27.00
CA LYS A 68 -8.68 -9.27 27.61
C LYS A 68 -9.18 -8.28 26.59
N GLU A 69 -10.18 -7.51 27.02
CA GLU A 69 -10.68 -6.38 26.27
C GLU A 69 -9.63 -5.26 26.20
N ASP A 70 -9.44 -4.76 24.99
CA ASP A 70 -8.65 -3.57 24.68
C ASP A 70 -9.56 -2.63 23.87
N PRO A 71 -10.22 -1.66 24.54
CA PRO A 71 -11.11 -0.71 23.87
C PRO A 71 -10.38 0.22 22.89
N TYR A 72 -9.07 0.42 23.08
CA TYR A 72 -8.28 1.28 22.22
C TYR A 72 -7.96 0.59 20.89
N LEU A 73 -7.48 -0.65 20.95
CA LEU A 73 -7.19 -1.46 19.76
C LEU A 73 -8.39 -2.24 19.20
N LYS A 74 -9.56 -2.13 19.83
CA LYS A 74 -10.78 -2.87 19.48
C LYS A 74 -10.55 -4.39 19.39
N PHE A 75 -9.94 -4.93 20.44
CA PHE A 75 -9.82 -6.37 20.66
C PHE A 75 -10.63 -6.80 21.88
N LYS A 76 -11.24 -7.98 21.83
CA LYS A 76 -11.97 -8.60 22.93
C LYS A 76 -12.06 -10.10 22.68
N GLY A 77 -11.71 -10.91 23.68
CA GLY A 77 -11.79 -12.36 23.63
C GLY A 77 -10.79 -13.04 22.70
N LEU A 78 -11.17 -14.24 22.21
CA LEU A 78 -10.33 -15.02 21.31
C LEU A 78 -10.16 -14.32 19.96
N ARG A 79 -8.92 -14.30 19.46
CA ARG A 79 -8.55 -13.54 18.26
C ARG A 79 -8.16 -14.49 17.13
N VAL A 80 -9.08 -14.71 16.21
CA VAL A 80 -8.90 -15.65 15.09
C VAL A 80 -8.08 -15.02 13.97
N ARG A 81 -7.24 -15.83 13.31
CA ARG A 81 -6.43 -15.47 12.15
C ARG A 81 -7.10 -15.96 10.87
N PHE A 82 -7.13 -15.13 9.82
CA PHE A 82 -7.68 -15.52 8.53
C PHE A 82 -6.65 -15.34 7.43
N GLY A 83 -6.19 -16.45 6.85
CA GLY A 83 -5.38 -16.46 5.63
C GLY A 83 -6.22 -16.89 4.43
N ILE A 84 -6.42 -15.99 3.48
CA ILE A 84 -7.30 -16.22 2.33
C ILE A 84 -6.49 -16.15 1.02
N ASN A 85 -6.70 -17.13 0.15
CA ASN A 85 -6.12 -17.11 -1.19
C ASN A 85 -7.13 -17.64 -2.21
N HIS A 86 -7.19 -16.99 -3.36
CA HIS A 86 -7.90 -17.44 -4.54
C HIS A 86 -6.90 -17.89 -5.62
N GLY A 87 -7.09 -19.08 -6.16
CA GLY A 87 -6.22 -19.63 -7.18
C GLY A 87 -6.61 -21.06 -7.55
N PRO A 88 -5.87 -21.68 -8.48
CA PRO A 88 -6.16 -23.03 -8.94
C PRO A 88 -5.97 -24.07 -7.82
N THR A 89 -6.85 -25.06 -7.80
CA THR A 89 -6.84 -26.18 -6.85
C THR A 89 -7.21 -27.48 -7.55
N THR A 90 -6.71 -28.61 -7.06
CA THR A 90 -7.24 -29.93 -7.38
C THR A 90 -8.20 -30.38 -6.29
N ASN A 91 -9.18 -31.22 -6.64
CA ASN A 91 -10.12 -31.78 -5.68
C ASN A 91 -10.17 -33.31 -5.80
N GLN A 92 -10.48 -33.98 -4.68
CA GLN A 92 -10.74 -35.41 -4.63
C GLN A 92 -11.71 -35.72 -3.49
N ILE A 93 -12.41 -36.85 -3.57
CA ILE A 93 -13.28 -37.32 -2.49
C ILE A 93 -12.42 -38.11 -1.49
N HIS A 94 -12.47 -37.72 -0.21
CA HIS A 94 -11.80 -38.44 0.85
C HIS A 94 -12.45 -39.81 1.07
N ARG A 95 -11.67 -40.89 0.94
CA ARG A 95 -12.18 -42.27 0.87
C ARG A 95 -12.99 -42.71 2.09
N VAL A 96 -12.67 -42.18 3.28
CA VAL A 96 -13.32 -42.59 4.53
C VAL A 96 -14.52 -41.70 4.86
N THR A 97 -14.37 -40.39 4.70
CA THR A 97 -15.40 -39.43 5.15
C THR A 97 -16.40 -39.07 4.06
N GLY A 98 -16.13 -39.43 2.80
CA GLY A 98 -16.92 -39.04 1.63
C GLY A 98 -16.88 -37.53 1.32
N ARG A 99 -16.11 -36.74 2.07
CA ARG A 99 -16.02 -35.29 1.91
C ARG A 99 -15.08 -34.92 0.77
N MET A 100 -15.42 -33.84 0.07
CA MET A 100 -14.50 -33.19 -0.88
C MET A 100 -13.30 -32.62 -0.13
N ILE A 101 -12.09 -32.90 -0.61
CA ILE A 101 -10.85 -32.30 -0.13
C ILE A 101 -10.15 -31.57 -1.28
N TYR A 102 -9.54 -30.44 -0.95
CA TYR A 102 -8.84 -29.58 -1.92
C TYR A 102 -7.35 -29.60 -1.65
N ALA A 103 -6.56 -29.59 -2.73
CA ALA A 103 -5.11 -29.57 -2.68
C ALA A 103 -4.54 -28.65 -3.78
N GLY A 104 -3.21 -28.54 -3.82
CA GLY A 104 -2.49 -27.73 -4.80
C GLY A 104 -1.94 -26.43 -4.23
N GLU A 105 -1.38 -25.59 -5.12
CA GLU A 105 -0.70 -24.35 -4.75
C GLU A 105 -1.63 -23.38 -4.02
N GLY A 106 -2.89 -23.26 -4.46
CA GLY A 106 -3.86 -22.35 -3.84
C GLY A 106 -4.05 -22.59 -2.34
N VAL A 107 -4.14 -23.86 -1.93
CA VAL A 107 -4.31 -24.29 -0.53
C VAL A 107 -3.02 -24.13 0.27
N LYS A 108 -1.86 -24.38 -0.35
CA LYS A 108 -0.56 -24.16 0.31
C LYS A 108 -0.35 -22.68 0.63
N ILE A 109 -0.65 -21.80 -0.32
CA ILE A 109 -0.51 -20.35 -0.14
C ILE A 109 -1.44 -19.83 0.97
N SER A 110 -2.71 -20.27 1.03
CA SER A 110 -3.62 -19.81 2.10
C SER A 110 -3.10 -20.18 3.50
N LYS A 111 -2.54 -21.38 3.66
CA LYS A 111 -1.89 -21.80 4.91
C LYS A 111 -0.67 -20.95 5.26
N GLU A 112 0.17 -20.60 4.29
CA GLU A 112 1.32 -19.72 4.55
C GLU A 112 0.90 -18.28 4.88
N ILE A 113 -0.19 -17.78 4.29
CA ILE A 113 -0.74 -16.46 4.64
C ILE A 113 -1.31 -16.45 6.05
N GLU A 114 -1.99 -17.52 6.47
CA GLU A 114 -2.50 -17.67 7.85
C GLU A 114 -1.37 -17.57 8.88
N LYS A 115 -0.22 -18.18 8.60
CA LYS A 115 0.97 -18.11 9.48
C LYS A 115 1.56 -16.70 9.59
N LEU A 116 1.34 -15.84 8.60
CA LEU A 116 1.74 -14.42 8.66
C LEU A 116 0.78 -13.58 9.50
N CYS A 117 -0.40 -14.09 9.83
CA CYS A 117 -1.39 -13.33 10.58
C CYS A 117 -1.02 -13.22 12.06
N HIS A 118 -1.36 -12.07 12.64
CA HIS A 118 -1.55 -11.88 14.07
C HIS A 118 -3.01 -12.17 14.44
N GLY A 119 -3.28 -12.49 15.70
CA GLY A 119 -4.65 -12.75 16.17
C GLY A 119 -5.59 -11.58 15.88
N GLY A 120 -6.71 -11.85 15.20
CA GLY A 120 -7.71 -10.84 14.82
C GLY A 120 -7.46 -10.19 13.45
N GLN A 121 -6.43 -10.64 12.73
CA GLN A 121 -6.05 -10.13 11.41
C GLN A 121 -6.66 -10.98 10.29
N ILE A 122 -7.00 -10.32 9.18
CA ILE A 122 -7.37 -10.96 7.91
C ILE A 122 -6.32 -10.55 6.88
N LEU A 123 -5.65 -11.53 6.30
CA LEU A 123 -4.70 -11.34 5.21
C LEU A 123 -5.14 -12.11 3.97
N CYS A 124 -4.92 -11.52 2.80
CA CYS A 124 -5.12 -12.19 1.52
C CYS A 124 -4.05 -11.80 0.51
N THR A 125 -3.97 -12.53 -0.61
CA THR A 125 -3.11 -12.11 -1.72
C THR A 125 -3.71 -10.93 -2.48
N ILE A 126 -2.87 -10.13 -3.14
CA ILE A 126 -3.34 -9.06 -4.02
C ILE A 126 -4.23 -9.58 -5.14
N GLU A 127 -3.99 -10.81 -5.65
CA GLU A 127 -4.83 -11.44 -6.67
C GLU A 127 -6.24 -11.71 -6.13
N THR A 128 -6.34 -12.17 -4.88
CA THR A 128 -7.62 -12.37 -4.18
C THR A 128 -8.37 -11.05 -4.03
N TRP A 129 -7.66 -9.99 -3.61
CA TRP A 129 -8.26 -8.67 -3.46
C TRP A 129 -8.69 -8.05 -4.80
N LYS A 130 -7.85 -8.15 -5.84
CA LYS A 130 -8.17 -7.66 -7.18
C LYS A 130 -9.40 -8.34 -7.77
N ALA A 131 -9.58 -9.64 -7.51
CA ALA A 131 -10.77 -10.38 -7.94
C ALA A 131 -12.08 -9.84 -7.32
N VAL A 132 -12.01 -9.08 -6.23
CA VAL A 132 -13.18 -8.51 -5.54
C VAL A 132 -13.25 -6.99 -5.57
N GLY A 133 -12.20 -6.28 -6.00
CA GLY A 133 -12.03 -4.84 -5.79
C GLY A 133 -13.22 -3.99 -6.26
N GLY A 134 -13.77 -4.28 -7.44
CA GLY A 134 -14.95 -3.57 -7.97
C GLY A 134 -16.28 -3.89 -7.27
N LEU A 135 -16.31 -4.95 -6.45
CA LEU A 135 -17.49 -5.43 -5.73
C LEU A 135 -17.39 -5.12 -4.22
N ALA A 136 -16.21 -4.79 -3.73
CA ALA A 136 -15.92 -4.66 -2.30
C ALA A 136 -16.82 -3.64 -1.58
N GLU A 137 -17.06 -2.48 -2.18
CA GLU A 137 -17.91 -1.45 -1.56
C GLU A 137 -19.35 -1.93 -1.33
N ARG A 138 -19.92 -2.63 -2.32
CA ARG A 138 -21.31 -3.11 -2.28
C ARG A 138 -21.49 -4.32 -1.37
N TYR A 139 -20.55 -5.26 -1.39
CA TYR A 139 -20.72 -6.58 -0.77
C TYR A 139 -19.92 -6.79 0.53
N LEU A 140 -18.87 -6.01 0.79
CA LEU A 140 -18.01 -6.19 1.96
C LEU A 140 -18.18 -5.11 3.03
N GLY A 141 -19.08 -4.14 2.83
CA GLY A 141 -19.33 -3.08 3.81
C GLY A 141 -18.17 -2.09 3.96
N ARG A 142 -17.49 -1.75 2.85
CA ARG A 142 -16.37 -0.79 2.80
C ARG A 142 -15.26 -1.10 3.83
N PRO A 143 -14.68 -2.31 3.82
CA PRO A 143 -13.61 -2.64 4.74
C PRO A 143 -12.38 -1.75 4.47
N GLN A 144 -11.58 -1.50 5.50
CA GLN A 144 -10.27 -0.91 5.30
C GLN A 144 -9.36 -1.96 4.65
N VAL A 145 -8.69 -1.59 3.56
CA VAL A 145 -7.67 -2.41 2.91
C VAL A 145 -6.32 -1.72 3.04
N MET A 146 -5.26 -2.48 3.29
CA MET A 146 -3.88 -1.97 3.36
C MET A 146 -2.94 -2.88 2.59
N ASP A 147 -2.06 -2.29 1.79
CA ASP A 147 -0.96 -3.01 1.15
C ASP A 147 0.11 -3.33 2.20
N CYS A 148 0.39 -4.62 2.40
CA CYS A 148 1.43 -5.11 3.30
C CYS A 148 2.75 -5.35 2.57
N GLY A 149 2.86 -5.01 1.29
CA GLY A 149 4.05 -5.28 0.49
C GLY A 149 4.16 -6.74 0.05
N GLU A 150 5.26 -7.03 -0.64
CA GLU A 150 5.55 -8.37 -1.17
C GLU A 150 6.44 -9.17 -0.23
N HIS A 151 6.03 -10.40 0.08
CA HIS A 151 6.69 -11.26 1.05
C HIS A 151 7.10 -12.60 0.44
N VAL A 152 8.24 -13.11 0.88
CA VAL A 152 8.68 -14.47 0.56
C VAL A 152 7.98 -15.47 1.48
N LEU A 153 7.30 -16.43 0.88
CA LEU A 153 6.60 -17.54 1.55
C LEU A 153 7.34 -18.86 1.28
N PHE A 154 7.21 -19.81 2.20
CA PHE A 154 7.78 -21.15 2.06
C PHE A 154 6.72 -22.18 2.41
N ASP A 155 6.37 -23.08 1.49
CA ASP A 155 5.50 -24.20 1.86
C ASP A 155 6.23 -25.22 2.75
N ALA A 156 5.50 -26.24 3.21
CA ALA A 156 6.05 -27.33 4.02
C ALA A 156 7.23 -28.06 3.36
N ASN A 157 7.28 -28.07 2.02
CA ASN A 157 8.37 -28.67 1.23
C ASN A 157 9.52 -27.68 0.98
N ARG A 158 9.50 -26.49 1.61
CA ARG A 158 10.44 -25.38 1.42
C ARG A 158 10.45 -24.80 0.01
N THR A 159 9.38 -25.01 -0.76
CA THR A 159 9.18 -24.34 -2.05
C THR A 159 9.00 -22.85 -1.81
N ARG A 160 9.80 -22.03 -2.50
CA ARG A 160 9.78 -20.58 -2.34
C ARG A 160 8.72 -19.94 -3.24
N TYR A 161 7.86 -19.12 -2.65
CA TYR A 161 6.91 -18.27 -3.35
C TYR A 161 7.15 -16.81 -2.99
N SER A 162 6.67 -15.90 -3.84
CA SER A 162 6.58 -14.48 -3.52
C SER A 162 5.15 -14.04 -3.78
N ARG A 163 4.53 -13.37 -2.81
CA ARG A 163 3.17 -12.84 -2.93
C ARG A 163 3.08 -11.48 -2.27
N ARG A 164 2.38 -10.56 -2.94
CA ARG A 164 1.97 -9.30 -2.34
C ARG A 164 0.74 -9.52 -1.49
N ILE A 165 0.83 -9.10 -0.23
CA ILE A 165 -0.16 -9.37 0.80
C ILE A 165 -0.99 -8.12 1.05
N MET A 166 -2.30 -8.30 1.19
CA MET A 166 -3.26 -7.27 1.54
C MET A 166 -3.84 -7.59 2.91
N GLN A 167 -3.87 -6.61 3.80
CA GLN A 167 -4.64 -6.68 5.03
C GLN A 167 -6.04 -6.11 4.81
N VAL A 168 -7.04 -6.79 5.34
CA VAL A 168 -8.43 -6.34 5.30
C VAL A 168 -8.97 -6.25 6.73
N VAL A 169 -9.63 -5.15 7.08
CA VAL A 169 -10.17 -4.91 8.42
C VAL A 169 -11.63 -4.47 8.31
N PRO A 170 -12.56 -5.03 9.12
CA PRO A 170 -13.93 -4.54 9.18
C PRO A 170 -13.96 -3.04 9.51
N ASN A 171 -14.78 -2.28 8.81
CA ASN A 171 -14.82 -0.82 8.93
C ASN A 171 -14.98 -0.36 10.40
N GLU A 172 -15.90 -0.97 11.14
CA GLU A 172 -16.16 -0.64 12.55
C GLU A 172 -14.96 -0.95 13.49
N LEU A 173 -14.02 -1.79 13.06
CA LEU A 173 -12.83 -2.17 13.83
C LEU A 173 -11.56 -1.50 13.32
N ALA A 174 -11.61 -0.83 12.17
CA ALA A 174 -10.46 -0.21 11.53
C ALA A 174 -9.90 0.96 12.33
N PHE A 175 -8.58 1.16 12.23
CA PHE A 175 -7.89 2.34 12.75
C PHE A 175 -7.97 3.47 11.73
N ASP A 176 -8.33 4.67 12.17
CA ASP A 176 -8.47 5.82 11.27
C ASP A 176 -7.12 6.50 11.00
N PHE A 177 -6.42 6.02 9.98
CA PHE A 177 -5.14 6.60 9.59
C PHE A 177 -5.24 8.06 9.14
N PHE A 178 -6.36 8.46 8.53
CA PHE A 178 -6.56 9.83 8.06
C PHE A 178 -6.66 10.82 9.22
N GLU A 179 -7.27 10.41 10.32
CA GLU A 179 -7.31 11.20 11.55
C GLU A 179 -6.03 11.12 12.38
N ALA A 180 -5.25 10.04 12.26
CA ALA A 180 -4.02 9.86 13.02
C ALA A 180 -2.79 10.58 12.42
N ARG A 181 -2.83 10.99 11.15
CA ARG A 181 -1.64 11.45 10.42
C ARG A 181 -1.92 12.74 9.67
N GLY A 182 -0.95 13.66 9.68
CA GLY A 182 -1.02 14.95 8.97
C GLY A 182 -1.10 16.13 9.92
N GLN A 183 -1.59 17.25 9.41
CA GLN A 183 -1.79 18.49 10.16
C GLN A 183 -3.26 18.92 10.09
N ALA A 184 -3.80 19.37 11.21
CA ALA A 184 -5.10 20.02 11.29
C ALA A 184 -5.07 21.40 10.58
N GLU A 185 -6.24 22.01 10.40
CA GLU A 185 -6.38 23.31 9.72
C GLU A 185 -5.60 24.44 10.42
N ASP A 186 -5.43 24.35 11.74
CA ASP A 186 -4.63 25.29 12.54
C ASP A 186 -3.11 25.02 12.48
N GLY A 187 -2.68 24.04 11.67
CA GLY A 187 -1.28 23.66 11.48
C GLY A 187 -0.72 22.73 12.56
N LYS A 188 -1.50 22.35 13.58
CA LYS A 188 -1.05 21.39 14.59
C LYS A 188 -0.97 19.98 14.00
N VAL A 189 0.08 19.25 14.38
CA VAL A 189 0.25 17.85 13.99
C VAL A 189 -0.83 17.00 14.67
N LYS A 190 -1.50 16.14 13.90
CA LYS A 190 -2.50 15.20 14.40
C LYS A 190 -1.86 14.20 15.38
N ASP A 191 -2.56 13.88 16.47
CA ASP A 191 -2.09 12.95 17.51
C ASP A 191 -2.70 11.56 17.31
N ALA A 192 -1.85 10.61 16.88
CA ALA A 192 -2.25 9.22 16.66
C ALA A 192 -2.67 8.51 17.96
N ALA A 193 -2.25 8.98 19.14
CA ALA A 193 -2.60 8.38 20.43
C ALA A 193 -4.08 8.58 20.81
N LEU A 194 -4.79 9.46 20.11
CA LEU A 194 -6.22 9.71 20.32
C LEU A 194 -7.12 8.83 19.41
N VAL A 195 -6.54 8.15 18.43
CA VAL A 195 -7.27 7.37 17.43
C VAL A 195 -7.38 5.92 17.87
N LYS A 196 -8.61 5.39 17.83
CA LYS A 196 -8.89 3.99 18.19
C LYS A 196 -9.05 3.12 16.95
N GLY A 197 -8.72 1.85 17.09
CA GLY A 197 -8.93 0.83 16.07
C GLY A 197 -7.79 -0.18 16.00
N ARG A 198 -8.00 -1.23 15.20
CA ARG A 198 -7.06 -2.34 15.09
C ARG A 198 -5.78 -1.90 14.40
N LEU A 199 -4.68 -2.01 15.13
CA LEU A 199 -3.32 -1.97 14.62
C LEU A 199 -2.68 -3.33 14.85
N PHE A 200 -1.88 -3.77 13.89
CA PHE A 200 -1.15 -5.03 13.94
C PHE A 200 0.35 -4.76 13.86
N PRO A 201 1.19 -5.56 14.54
CA PRO A 201 2.62 -5.53 14.33
C PRO A 201 2.99 -5.85 12.87
N PRO A 202 4.23 -5.56 12.43
CA PRO A 202 4.74 -6.02 11.14
C PRO A 202 4.52 -7.53 10.95
N LEU A 203 4.30 -7.95 9.71
CA LEU A 203 4.10 -9.37 9.41
C LEU A 203 5.36 -10.17 9.76
N PRO A 204 5.25 -11.33 10.44
CA PRO A 204 6.37 -12.18 10.83
C PRO A 204 6.91 -12.99 9.64
N SER A 205 7.10 -12.33 8.49
CA SER A 205 7.64 -12.95 7.28
C SER A 205 9.17 -13.08 7.37
N LYS A 206 9.74 -14.10 6.71
CA LYS A 206 11.21 -14.23 6.64
C LYS A 206 11.87 -13.08 5.88
N LYS A 207 11.19 -12.53 4.87
CA LYS A 207 11.71 -11.45 4.04
C LYS A 207 10.56 -10.71 3.36
N GLN A 208 10.54 -9.39 3.52
CA GLN A 208 9.75 -8.45 2.73
C GLN A 208 10.62 -7.91 1.57
N LEU A 209 10.10 -7.91 0.35
CA LEU A 209 10.81 -7.56 -0.88
C LEU A 209 10.50 -6.14 -1.37
N THR A 210 9.34 -5.60 -1.01
CA THR A 210 8.89 -4.27 -1.43
C THR A 210 8.32 -3.48 -0.25
N THR A 211 8.25 -2.17 -0.36
CA THR A 211 7.61 -1.31 0.64
C THR A 211 6.12 -1.66 0.79
N CYS A 212 5.58 -1.38 1.97
CA CYS A 212 4.16 -1.49 2.31
C CYS A 212 3.61 -0.15 2.78
N PHE A 213 2.29 -0.05 3.00
CA PHE A 213 1.64 1.16 3.51
C PHE A 213 2.34 1.78 4.73
N LEU A 214 2.83 0.96 5.66
CA LEU A 214 3.50 1.43 6.88
C LEU A 214 4.90 2.01 6.62
N ASN A 215 5.48 1.77 5.44
CA ASN A 215 6.74 2.39 5.02
C ASN A 215 6.56 3.76 4.37
N ALA A 216 5.32 4.22 4.14
CA ALA A 216 5.06 5.51 3.52
C ALA A 216 5.63 6.65 4.39
N PRO A 217 6.53 7.49 3.84
CA PRO A 217 7.34 8.41 4.64
C PRO A 217 6.53 9.62 5.11
N TYR A 218 6.72 10.00 6.37
CA TYR A 218 6.34 11.32 6.89
C TYR A 218 7.07 11.59 8.20
N THR A 219 7.27 12.86 8.51
CA THR A 219 7.81 13.31 9.81
C THR A 219 7.08 14.57 10.25
N ASN A 220 6.52 14.59 11.45
CA ASN A 220 5.83 15.75 12.03
C ASN A 220 4.77 16.37 11.11
N GLY A 221 3.96 15.52 10.46
CA GLY A 221 2.90 15.95 9.52
C GLY A 221 3.43 16.53 8.20
N ARG A 222 4.70 16.26 7.86
CA ARG A 222 5.35 16.72 6.62
C ARG A 222 5.87 15.56 5.79
N VAL A 223 5.92 15.75 4.48
CA VAL A 223 6.40 14.77 3.50
C VAL A 223 7.07 15.47 2.31
N VAL A 224 7.85 14.72 1.53
CA VAL A 224 8.31 15.16 0.20
C VAL A 224 7.53 14.41 -0.85
N ILE A 225 6.75 15.12 -1.66
CA ILE A 225 6.02 14.56 -2.80
C ILE A 225 6.82 14.82 -4.08
N CYS A 226 6.96 13.78 -4.89
CA CYS A 226 7.61 13.80 -6.18
C CYS A 226 6.62 13.29 -7.24
N PHE A 227 6.28 14.14 -8.21
CA PHE A 227 5.57 13.73 -9.40
C PHE A 227 6.55 13.44 -10.52
N VAL A 228 6.38 12.30 -11.18
CA VAL A 228 7.09 11.93 -12.40
C VAL A 228 6.05 11.81 -13.50
N HIS A 229 6.12 12.66 -14.52
CA HIS A 229 5.27 12.54 -15.71
C HIS A 229 6.10 12.00 -16.87
N THR A 230 5.67 10.89 -17.46
CA THR A 230 6.20 10.44 -18.74
C THR A 230 5.65 11.30 -19.88
N VAL A 231 6.54 11.70 -20.79
CA VAL A 231 6.21 12.45 -22.02
C VAL A 231 6.96 11.83 -23.20
N GLY A 232 6.56 12.19 -24.42
CA GLY A 232 7.24 11.71 -25.63
C GLY A 232 6.93 10.25 -26.01
N LEU A 233 5.80 9.72 -25.53
CA LEU A 233 5.22 8.45 -25.98
C LEU A 233 4.06 8.66 -26.99
N GLY A 234 3.95 9.85 -27.58
CA GLY A 234 2.97 10.15 -28.62
C GLY A 234 3.53 9.81 -30.00
N ASP A 235 2.69 9.25 -30.87
CA ASP A 235 3.00 8.68 -32.19
C ASP A 235 3.79 7.34 -32.17
N VAL A 236 3.50 6.47 -31.19
CA VAL A 236 3.82 5.04 -31.34
C VAL A 236 2.65 4.39 -32.07
N ASP A 237 2.91 3.67 -33.17
CA ASP A 237 1.96 3.19 -34.20
C ASP A 237 0.81 2.26 -33.72
N GLY A 238 0.58 2.13 -32.41
CA GLY A 238 -0.52 1.39 -31.84
C GLY A 238 -0.61 1.51 -30.31
N SER A 239 -1.81 1.23 -29.76
CA SER A 239 -2.04 1.21 -28.30
C SER A 239 -1.20 0.15 -27.55
N GLU A 240 -0.73 -0.87 -28.24
CA GLU A 240 0.05 -1.98 -27.68
C GLU A 240 1.48 -1.56 -27.36
N ASP A 241 2.17 -0.88 -28.27
CA ASP A 241 3.55 -0.42 -28.05
C ASP A 241 3.63 0.61 -26.92
N ARG A 242 2.63 1.49 -26.83
CA ARG A 242 2.52 2.44 -25.72
C ARG A 242 2.38 1.71 -24.39
N SER A 243 1.52 0.69 -24.33
CA SER A 243 1.32 -0.14 -23.14
C SER A 243 2.60 -0.89 -22.74
N HIS A 244 3.32 -1.44 -23.72
CA HIS A 244 4.61 -2.10 -23.52
C HIS A 244 5.66 -1.12 -22.98
N ASN A 245 5.79 0.07 -23.59
CA ASN A 245 6.71 1.11 -23.15
C ASN A 245 6.42 1.56 -21.71
N LEU A 246 5.16 1.81 -21.38
CA LEU A 246 4.74 2.13 -20.02
C LEU A 246 5.12 1.03 -19.02
N LEU A 247 4.93 -0.25 -19.37
CA LEU A 247 5.34 -1.37 -18.53
C LEU A 247 6.87 -1.37 -18.29
N LYS A 248 7.69 -1.13 -19.33
CA LYS A 248 9.15 -1.06 -19.20
C LYS A 248 9.60 0.12 -18.33
N LEU A 249 9.02 1.30 -18.53
CA LEU A 249 9.30 2.49 -17.72
C LEU A 249 8.88 2.28 -16.26
N SER A 250 7.71 1.70 -16.03
CA SER A 250 7.19 1.37 -14.69
C SER A 250 8.12 0.40 -13.94
N ASN A 251 8.61 -0.63 -14.62
CA ASN A 251 9.58 -1.57 -14.05
C ASN A 251 10.92 -0.90 -13.71
N ASN A 252 11.43 -0.02 -14.61
CA ASN A 252 12.65 0.73 -14.33
C ASN A 252 12.47 1.67 -13.13
N LEU A 253 11.36 2.40 -13.07
CA LEU A 253 11.05 3.31 -11.96
C LEU A 253 11.03 2.58 -10.62
N ARG A 254 10.30 1.46 -10.52
CA ARG A 254 10.22 0.64 -9.31
C ARG A 254 11.58 0.05 -8.92
N LYS A 255 12.40 -0.34 -9.90
CA LYS A 255 13.78 -0.79 -9.67
C LYS A 255 14.64 0.33 -9.08
N GLN A 256 14.49 1.58 -9.55
CA GLN A 256 15.20 2.73 -8.96
C GLN A 256 14.70 3.07 -7.55
N LEU A 257 13.38 2.96 -7.30
CA LEU A 257 12.82 3.13 -5.95
C LEU A 257 13.41 2.10 -4.97
N LEU A 258 13.42 0.82 -5.34
CA LEU A 258 13.98 -0.25 -4.48
C LEU A 258 15.49 -0.13 -4.26
N ARG A 259 16.21 0.54 -5.16
CA ARG A 259 17.66 0.81 -5.03
C ARG A 259 17.98 2.06 -4.20
N SER A 260 16.98 2.88 -3.89
CA SER A 260 17.17 4.05 -3.02
C SER A 260 17.23 3.62 -1.56
N ASP A 261 18.00 4.36 -0.76
CA ASP A 261 18.18 4.10 0.67
C ASP A 261 18.03 5.40 1.49
N PRO A 262 17.00 5.50 2.36
CA PRO A 262 15.87 4.58 2.46
C PRO A 262 15.06 4.54 1.14
N PRO A 263 14.30 3.46 0.88
CA PRO A 263 13.53 3.34 -0.34
C PRO A 263 12.45 4.42 -0.44
N GLY A 264 12.32 5.03 -1.61
CA GLY A 264 11.16 5.85 -1.95
C GLY A 264 9.87 5.03 -1.98
N TYR A 265 8.74 5.71 -1.84
CA TYR A 265 7.42 5.08 -1.76
C TYR A 265 6.55 5.45 -2.96
N GLU A 266 5.99 4.46 -3.66
CA GLU A 266 5.02 4.67 -4.74
C GLU A 266 3.62 4.79 -4.13
N CYS A 267 2.99 5.95 -4.29
CA CYS A 267 1.65 6.22 -3.75
C CYS A 267 0.57 5.84 -4.78
N GLN A 268 0.73 6.34 -6.00
CA GLN A 268 -0.20 6.17 -7.11
C GLN A 268 0.54 6.16 -8.45
N GLU A 269 -0.02 5.44 -9.41
CA GLU A 269 0.37 5.44 -10.82
C GLU A 269 -0.89 5.55 -11.67
N ASP A 270 -0.88 6.51 -12.59
CA ASP A 270 -1.93 6.69 -13.58
C ASP A 270 -1.31 6.98 -14.94
N ASN A 271 -1.33 5.98 -15.82
CA ASN A 271 -0.98 6.10 -17.22
C ASN A 271 0.41 6.72 -17.50
N GLY A 272 1.42 6.31 -16.71
CA GLY A 272 2.78 6.88 -16.80
C GLY A 272 2.97 8.21 -16.05
N CYS A 273 2.04 8.58 -15.18
CA CYS A 273 2.22 9.62 -14.18
C CYS A 273 2.28 8.97 -12.80
N TRP A 274 3.38 9.16 -12.08
CA TRP A 274 3.56 8.61 -10.74
C TRP A 274 3.54 9.71 -9.69
N MET A 275 2.81 9.46 -8.61
CA MET A 275 2.96 10.18 -7.34
C MET A 275 3.81 9.34 -6.39
N LEU A 276 4.96 9.88 -6.00
CA LEU A 276 5.94 9.25 -5.14
C LEU A 276 6.13 10.07 -3.86
N ALA A 277 6.51 9.41 -2.78
CA ALA A 277 6.82 10.04 -1.50
C ALA A 277 8.23 9.67 -1.02
N PHE A 278 8.92 10.63 -0.43
CA PHE A 278 10.28 10.48 0.10
C PHE A 278 10.41 11.12 1.49
N SER A 279 11.39 10.65 2.26
CA SER A 279 11.69 11.18 3.60
C SER A 279 12.34 12.56 3.56
N SER A 280 13.04 12.90 2.48
CA SER A 280 13.75 14.17 2.33
C SER A 280 13.97 14.56 0.87
N VAL A 281 14.30 15.84 0.65
CA VAL A 281 14.47 16.41 -0.69
C VAL A 281 15.68 15.80 -1.39
N ASP A 282 16.80 15.58 -0.69
CA ASP A 282 18.01 14.98 -1.24
C ASP A 282 17.79 13.56 -1.77
N LYS A 283 16.93 12.77 -1.11
CA LYS A 283 16.59 11.42 -1.55
C LYS A 283 15.73 11.46 -2.81
N ALA A 284 14.76 12.37 -2.86
CA ALA A 284 13.90 12.56 -4.02
C ALA A 284 14.68 13.09 -5.25
N THR A 285 15.58 14.07 -5.07
CA THR A 285 16.42 14.61 -6.15
C THR A 285 17.40 13.56 -6.66
N THR A 286 18.08 12.83 -5.75
CA THR A 286 18.99 11.75 -6.11
C THR A 286 18.26 10.65 -6.89
N PHE A 287 17.07 10.25 -6.44
CA PHE A 287 16.23 9.30 -7.16
C PHE A 287 15.89 9.81 -8.56
N GLY A 288 15.37 11.03 -8.70
CA GLY A 288 14.91 11.53 -9.98
C GLY A 288 16.05 11.72 -11.00
N LEU A 289 17.23 12.13 -10.55
CA LEU A 289 18.42 12.19 -11.42
C LEU A 289 18.90 10.79 -11.84
N LYS A 290 18.89 9.82 -10.93
CA LYS A 290 19.19 8.41 -11.26
C LYS A 290 18.13 7.83 -12.20
N LEU A 291 16.86 8.18 -12.05
CA LEU A 291 15.78 7.73 -12.92
C LEU A 291 15.99 8.23 -14.35
N ILE A 292 16.27 9.53 -14.54
CA ILE A 292 16.58 10.11 -15.86
C ILE A 292 17.82 9.42 -16.47
N ALA A 293 18.90 9.28 -15.70
CA ALA A 293 20.12 8.63 -16.18
C ALA A 293 19.91 7.14 -16.54
N SER A 294 19.08 6.43 -15.77
CA SER A 294 18.87 4.98 -15.92
C SER A 294 18.20 4.57 -17.23
N ILE A 295 17.49 5.49 -17.91
CA ILE A 295 16.98 5.20 -19.25
C ILE A 295 18.15 5.05 -20.25
N ARG A 296 19.22 5.83 -20.05
CA ARG A 296 20.44 5.80 -20.87
C ARG A 296 21.38 4.66 -20.49
N GLU A 297 21.56 4.44 -19.18
CA GLU A 297 22.58 3.56 -18.60
C GLU A 297 22.16 2.07 -18.55
N GLY A 298 20.95 1.72 -18.99
CA GLY A 298 20.48 0.34 -19.00
C GLY A 298 19.55 0.06 -20.18
N GLY A 299 19.40 -1.22 -20.54
CA GLY A 299 18.60 -1.73 -21.66
C GLY A 299 17.10 -1.38 -21.66
N ALA A 300 16.63 -0.42 -20.86
CA ALA A 300 15.32 0.16 -21.05
C ALA A 300 15.20 0.79 -22.45
N LYS A 301 16.22 1.54 -22.93
CA LYS A 301 16.23 2.05 -24.31
C LYS A 301 16.10 0.94 -25.35
N GLU A 302 16.81 -0.19 -25.18
CA GLU A 302 16.73 -1.36 -26.07
C GLU A 302 15.37 -2.07 -26.04
N HIS A 303 14.52 -1.72 -25.08
CA HIS A 303 13.22 -2.35 -24.88
C HIS A 303 12.06 -1.39 -25.11
N LEU A 304 12.34 -0.10 -25.36
CA LEU A 304 11.32 0.85 -25.78
C LEU A 304 11.15 0.74 -27.30
N LEU A 305 9.89 0.74 -27.71
CA LEU A 305 9.48 0.68 -29.11
C LEU A 305 9.22 2.10 -29.64
N GLY A 306 9.47 2.30 -30.93
CA GLY A 306 9.28 3.58 -31.63
C GLY A 306 10.44 4.57 -31.49
N ASP A 307 10.29 5.74 -32.11
CA ASP A 307 11.26 6.84 -32.02
C ASP A 307 11.05 7.62 -30.72
N VAL A 308 11.80 7.25 -29.69
CA VAL A 308 11.67 7.78 -28.33
C VAL A 308 12.93 8.57 -27.92
N ASP A 309 12.76 9.85 -27.60
CA ASP A 309 13.85 10.66 -27.04
C ASP A 309 14.04 10.36 -25.55
N CYS A 310 14.93 9.41 -25.25
CA CYS A 310 15.27 8.96 -23.89
C CYS A 310 15.65 10.11 -22.94
N ASP A 311 16.18 11.21 -23.46
CA ASP A 311 16.65 12.34 -22.66
C ASP A 311 15.51 13.22 -22.21
N LYS A 312 14.37 13.17 -22.91
CA LYS A 312 13.20 14.00 -22.68
C LYS A 312 12.04 13.25 -22.04
N MET A 313 12.17 11.95 -21.77
CA MET A 313 11.08 11.07 -21.31
C MET A 313 10.34 11.52 -20.06
N TYR A 314 11.00 12.27 -19.14
CA TYR A 314 10.40 12.61 -17.85
C TYR A 314 10.35 14.11 -17.59
N LYS A 315 9.24 14.54 -16.98
CA LYS A 315 9.13 15.81 -16.25
C LYS A 315 8.97 15.48 -14.77
N ILE A 316 9.96 15.86 -13.95
CA ILE A 316 9.99 15.52 -12.52
C ILE A 316 9.84 16.77 -11.67
N GLY A 317 8.86 16.78 -10.77
CA GLY A 317 8.61 17.91 -9.85
C GLY A 317 8.53 17.46 -8.41
N ILE A 318 9.33 18.09 -7.55
CA ILE A 318 9.46 17.72 -6.13
C ILE A 318 9.05 18.91 -5.26
N VAL A 319 8.24 18.67 -4.22
CA VAL A 319 7.91 19.67 -3.20
C VAL A 319 7.93 19.02 -1.82
N SER A 320 8.53 19.70 -0.85
CA SER A 320 8.43 19.35 0.57
C SER A 320 7.48 20.29 1.29
N GLY A 321 6.68 19.76 2.21
CA GLY A 321 5.72 20.57 2.96
C GLY A 321 4.82 19.75 3.88
N PRO A 322 3.89 20.43 4.56
CA PRO A 322 2.86 19.77 5.35
C PRO A 322 1.81 19.10 4.44
N PHE A 323 1.21 18.03 4.94
CA PHE A 323 0.03 17.38 4.35
C PHE A 323 -1.12 17.37 5.37
N THR A 324 -2.36 17.40 4.88
CA THR A 324 -3.57 17.48 5.70
C THR A 324 -3.90 16.13 6.35
N SER A 325 -3.90 15.06 5.57
CA SER A 325 -4.14 13.71 6.07
C SER A 325 -3.44 12.65 5.22
N MET A 326 -3.18 11.48 5.80
CA MET A 326 -2.67 10.33 5.06
C MET A 326 -3.26 9.01 5.58
N GLY A 327 -3.76 8.19 4.67
CA GLY A 327 -4.36 6.90 4.99
C GLY A 327 -4.37 5.97 3.79
N PRO A 328 -4.82 4.72 3.95
CA PRO A 328 -4.77 3.76 2.86
C PRO A 328 -5.85 4.07 1.82
N HIS A 329 -5.45 4.06 0.55
CA HIS A 329 -6.36 4.22 -0.58
C HIS A 329 -7.35 3.04 -0.62
N LYS A 330 -8.63 3.34 -0.87
CA LYS A 330 -9.76 2.40 -0.71
C LYS A 330 -9.66 1.12 -1.54
N THR A 331 -8.92 1.16 -2.65
CA THR A 331 -8.80 0.01 -3.57
C THR A 331 -7.40 -0.57 -3.59
N SER A 332 -6.35 0.25 -3.56
CA SER A 332 -4.97 -0.25 -3.66
C SER A 332 -4.34 -0.54 -2.32
N GLY A 333 -4.87 0.01 -1.22
CA GLY A 333 -4.28 -0.08 0.12
C GLY A 333 -2.94 0.66 0.27
N LEU A 334 -2.44 1.31 -0.79
CA LEU A 334 -1.24 2.17 -0.74
C LEU A 334 -1.54 3.48 0.00
N ALA A 335 -0.50 4.17 0.46
CA ALA A 335 -0.70 5.43 1.16
C ALA A 335 -1.16 6.53 0.21
N ASP A 336 -2.22 7.23 0.62
CA ASP A 336 -2.80 8.35 -0.09
C ASP A 336 -2.63 9.61 0.75
N TYR A 337 -1.93 10.60 0.19
CA TYR A 337 -1.61 11.85 0.87
C TYR A 337 -2.55 12.94 0.39
N PHE A 338 -3.10 13.73 1.32
CA PHE A 338 -4.02 14.81 1.01
C PHE A 338 -3.46 16.17 1.42
N GLY A 339 -3.93 17.21 0.73
CA GLY A 339 -3.63 18.60 1.04
C GLY A 339 -2.89 19.34 -0.07
N PRO A 340 -2.59 20.64 0.14
CA PRO A 340 -2.04 21.51 -0.90
C PRO A 340 -0.70 21.03 -1.49
N ILE A 341 0.08 20.26 -0.74
CA ILE A 341 1.39 19.76 -1.18
C ILE A 341 1.33 18.92 -2.46
N VAL A 342 0.29 18.09 -2.61
CA VAL A 342 0.13 17.20 -3.77
C VAL A 342 -0.06 18.03 -5.03
N ASN A 343 -1.03 18.96 -4.99
CA ASN A 343 -1.30 19.87 -6.10
C ASN A 343 -0.08 20.75 -6.44
N ARG A 344 0.66 21.22 -5.43
CA ARG A 344 1.90 21.98 -5.63
C ARG A 344 2.95 21.17 -6.37
N ALA A 345 3.21 19.93 -5.94
CA ALA A 345 4.20 19.05 -6.57
C ALA A 345 3.84 18.73 -8.03
N ALA A 346 2.56 18.42 -8.30
CA ALA A 346 2.07 18.17 -9.66
C ALA A 346 2.23 19.40 -10.58
N ARG A 347 2.01 20.61 -10.06
CA ARG A 347 2.21 21.86 -10.82
C ARG A 347 3.69 22.16 -11.07
N VAL A 348 4.56 21.88 -10.10
CA VAL A 348 6.01 21.98 -10.32
C VAL A 348 6.44 21.02 -11.44
N ALA A 349 6.01 19.76 -11.41
CA ALA A 349 6.32 18.78 -12.46
C ALA A 349 5.79 19.23 -13.83
N SER A 350 4.56 19.76 -13.87
CA SER A 350 3.95 20.29 -15.09
C SER A 350 4.72 21.48 -15.68
N SER A 351 5.41 22.26 -14.85
CA SER A 351 6.20 23.42 -15.29
C SER A 351 7.61 23.08 -15.77
N CYS A 352 8.06 21.82 -15.61
CA CYS A 352 9.36 21.36 -16.10
C CYS A 352 9.37 21.25 -17.63
N GLU A 353 10.52 21.48 -18.25
CA GLU A 353 10.77 21.02 -19.62
C GLU A 353 10.95 19.48 -19.64
N PRO A 354 10.67 18.81 -20.77
CA PRO A 354 11.01 17.40 -20.95
C PRO A 354 12.48 17.11 -20.63
N GLY A 355 12.74 16.07 -19.82
CA GLY A 355 14.07 15.72 -19.33
C GLY A 355 14.53 16.48 -18.07
N GLN A 356 13.67 17.34 -17.53
CA GLN A 356 14.03 18.22 -16.41
C GLN A 356 13.48 17.72 -15.07
N LEU A 357 14.32 17.86 -14.04
CA LEU A 357 13.94 17.76 -12.64
C LEU A 357 13.93 19.15 -11.99
N CYS A 358 12.81 19.49 -11.35
CA CYS A 358 12.70 20.71 -10.54
C CYS A 358 12.25 20.42 -9.11
N VAL A 359 12.74 21.24 -8.19
CA VAL A 359 12.25 21.32 -6.81
C VAL A 359 11.57 22.67 -6.62
N GLY A 360 10.32 22.64 -6.14
CA GLY A 360 9.57 23.82 -5.76
C GLY A 360 9.59 24.05 -4.26
N ILE A 361 9.84 25.30 -3.87
CA ILE A 361 9.75 25.76 -2.49
C ILE A 361 8.59 26.76 -2.40
N PRO A 362 7.45 26.39 -1.79
CA PRO A 362 6.35 27.31 -1.57
C PRO A 362 6.76 28.47 -0.65
N LEU A 363 6.48 29.70 -1.06
CA LEU A 363 6.76 30.89 -0.29
C LEU A 363 5.54 31.21 0.60
N VAL A 364 5.79 31.51 1.87
CA VAL A 364 4.74 31.95 2.80
C VAL A 364 4.44 33.43 2.54
N SER A 365 3.17 33.78 2.41
CA SER A 365 2.74 35.17 2.21
C SER A 365 3.23 36.02 3.40
N GLY A 366 3.99 37.08 3.12
CA GLY A 366 4.60 37.96 4.13
C GLY A 366 6.04 37.62 4.54
N ALA A 367 6.59 36.46 4.17
CA ALA A 367 8.00 36.15 4.39
C ALA A 367 8.87 36.83 3.33
N LYS A 368 9.08 38.14 3.48
CA LYS A 368 10.13 38.83 2.74
C LYS A 368 11.47 38.26 3.21
N THR A 369 12.17 37.60 2.28
CA THR A 369 13.59 37.23 2.30
C THR A 369 14.02 35.96 3.05
N LYS A 370 14.58 35.02 2.26
CA LYS A 370 15.38 33.84 2.62
C LYS A 370 14.64 32.64 3.23
N ILE A 371 13.91 31.87 2.41
CA ILE A 371 13.84 30.42 2.67
C ILE A 371 15.21 29.86 2.32
N ALA A 372 15.94 29.34 3.32
CA ALA A 372 17.17 28.63 3.06
C ALA A 372 16.85 27.45 2.11
N PRO A 373 17.60 27.28 1.01
CA PRO A 373 17.39 26.14 0.13
C PRO A 373 17.45 24.84 0.94
N PRO A 374 16.56 23.87 0.69
CA PRO A 374 16.66 22.57 1.33
C PRO A 374 17.99 21.92 0.96
N ASN A 375 18.41 20.94 1.76
CA ASN A 375 19.52 20.09 1.34
C ASN A 375 19.08 19.30 0.10
N PHE A 376 19.68 19.63 -1.05
CA PHE A 376 19.44 18.94 -2.32
C PHE A 376 20.32 17.71 -2.51
N GLY A 377 21.28 17.47 -1.62
CA GLY A 377 22.29 16.42 -1.72
C GLY A 377 23.65 16.94 -2.23
N PRO A 378 24.77 16.30 -1.83
CA PRO A 378 26.12 16.80 -2.10
C PRO A 378 26.54 16.72 -3.58
N SER A 379 25.87 15.90 -4.39
CA SER A 379 26.19 15.68 -5.80
C SER A 379 25.16 16.29 -6.77
N VAL A 380 24.39 17.27 -6.28
CA VAL A 380 23.32 17.92 -7.04
C VAL A 380 23.69 19.40 -7.26
N GLN A 381 23.87 19.76 -8.54
CA GLN A 381 23.95 21.15 -8.95
C GLN A 381 22.55 21.74 -9.02
N VAL A 382 22.41 22.98 -8.55
CA VAL A 382 21.11 23.65 -8.40
C VAL A 382 21.17 25.03 -9.05
N ARG A 383 20.18 25.32 -9.89
CA ARG A 383 19.99 26.65 -10.50
C ARG A 383 18.58 27.15 -10.22
N LEU A 384 18.46 28.33 -9.62
CA LEU A 384 17.16 29.01 -9.49
C LEU A 384 16.66 29.42 -10.88
N LEU A 385 15.46 28.96 -11.24
CA LEU A 385 14.77 29.36 -12.47
C LEU A 385 13.91 30.62 -12.27
N GLY A 386 13.61 30.96 -11.03
CA GLY A 386 12.83 32.12 -10.64
C GLY A 386 11.73 31.79 -9.64
N ILE A 387 11.07 32.83 -9.18
CA ILE A 387 9.85 32.75 -8.38
C ILE A 387 8.67 32.82 -9.35
N LYS A 388 7.78 31.83 -9.30
CA LYS A 388 6.66 31.70 -10.23
C LYS A 388 5.36 31.47 -9.45
N GLN A 389 4.31 32.16 -9.86
CA GLN A 389 2.94 31.82 -9.48
C GLN A 389 2.42 30.78 -10.48
N LEU A 390 2.42 29.50 -10.10
CA LEU A 390 2.01 28.42 -11.00
C LEU A 390 0.49 28.33 -11.08
N LYS A 391 -0.04 27.93 -12.24
CA LYS A 391 -1.48 27.86 -12.53
C LYS A 391 -2.24 27.09 -11.44
N GLY A 392 -3.25 27.75 -10.86
CA GLY A 392 -4.14 27.16 -9.86
C GLY A 392 -3.57 27.09 -8.45
N LEU A 393 -2.43 27.74 -8.18
CA LEU A 393 -1.87 27.89 -6.84
C LEU A 393 -2.03 29.33 -6.35
N SER A 394 -2.42 29.49 -5.09
CA SER A 394 -2.54 30.80 -4.43
C SER A 394 -1.23 31.33 -3.86
N VAL A 395 -0.14 30.56 -3.96
CA VAL A 395 1.17 30.89 -3.37
C VAL A 395 2.25 30.91 -4.45
N ASP A 396 3.21 31.81 -4.29
CA ASP A 396 4.41 31.83 -5.10
C ASP A 396 5.31 30.64 -4.77
N ILE A 397 5.99 30.11 -5.80
CA ILE A 397 6.93 29.00 -5.65
C ILE A 397 8.27 29.40 -6.25
N ALA A 398 9.33 29.34 -5.44
CA ALA A 398 10.69 29.39 -5.96
C ALA A 398 11.02 28.02 -6.60
N VAL A 399 11.32 28.02 -7.90
CA VAL A 399 11.56 26.79 -8.67
C VAL A 399 13.04 26.66 -8.97
N TYR A 400 13.63 25.55 -8.51
CA TYR A 400 15.04 25.22 -8.70
C TYR A 400 15.17 24.06 -9.67
N ARG A 401 15.96 24.22 -10.73
CA ARG A 401 16.39 23.10 -11.57
C ARG A 401 17.52 22.35 -10.87
N CYS A 402 17.45 21.03 -10.87
CA CYS A 402 18.52 20.17 -10.37
C CYS A 402 19.17 19.38 -11.52
N SER A 403 20.49 19.24 -11.45
CA SER A 403 21.29 18.41 -12.38
C SER A 403 22.40 17.67 -11.61
N LYS A 404 22.92 16.59 -12.20
CA LYS A 404 24.08 15.89 -11.64
C LYS A 404 25.31 16.81 -11.70
N CYS A 405 26.20 16.75 -10.71
CA CYS A 405 27.53 17.35 -10.85
C CYS A 405 28.26 16.71 -12.04
N VAL A 406 28.78 17.55 -12.93
CA VAL A 406 29.65 17.14 -14.05
C VAL A 406 31.00 16.71 -13.51
#